data_AF-A0A2C6ACH1-F1
#
_entry.id   AF-A0A2C6ACH1-F1
#
_cell.length_a   1.000
_cell.length_b   1.000
_cell.length_c   1.000
_cell.angle_alpha   90.00
_cell.angle_beta   90.00
_cell.angle_gamma   90.00
#
_symmetry.space_group_name_H-M   'P 1'
#
loop_
_entity.id
_entity.type
_entity.pdbx_description
1 polymer ?
#
loop_
_entity_poly.entity_id
_entity_poly.type
_entity_poly.pdbx_seq_one_letter_code
_entity_poly.pdbx_strand_id
1 'polypeptide(L)' 'MIDFLLHLSAADLAPAMDRDKVLSQRAVEALIADGHVVVIFQDYVLRLDSWLRKHPGGELAILHMVGRDATDEMTA' A
#
# COMPACT_ATOMS: atom_id res chain seq x y z
N MET A 1 6.14 5.14 34.90
CA MET A 1 6.69 4.45 33.73
C MET A 1 5.53 3.80 32.95
N ILE A 2 4.57 4.64 32.54
CA ILE A 2 3.24 4.22 32.06
C ILE A 2 2.96 4.85 30.69
N ASP A 3 3.98 5.00 29.84
CA ASP A 3 3.85 5.62 28.51
C ASP A 3 4.06 4.66 27.34
N PHE A 4 4.31 3.37 27.60
CA PHE A 4 4.55 2.40 26.52
C PHE A 4 3.28 1.69 26.01
N LEU A 5 2.10 1.96 26.60
CA LEU A 5 0.87 1.19 26.34
C LEU A 5 -0.29 2.02 25.74
N LEU A 6 0.02 3.13 25.05
CA LEU A 6 -1.00 4.01 24.44
C LEU A 6 -0.80 4.33 22.95
N HIS A 7 0.10 3.64 22.23
CA HIS A 7 0.32 3.90 20.81
C HIS A 7 0.33 2.69 19.88
N LEU A 8 -0.05 1.50 20.37
CA LEU A 8 -0.21 0.36 19.48
C LEU A 8 -1.51 0.53 18.66
N SER A 9 -1.37 1.03 17.44
CA SER A 9 -2.48 1.19 16.50
C SER A 9 -2.84 -0.18 15.94
N ALA A 10 -4.10 -0.37 15.52
CA ALA A 10 -4.50 -1.58 14.79
C ALA A 10 -3.62 -1.84 13.55
N ALA A 11 -2.99 -0.79 13.00
CA ALA A 11 -2.03 -0.87 11.90
C ALA A 11 -0.75 -1.65 12.26
N ASP A 12 -0.33 -1.65 13.53
CA ASP A 12 0.89 -2.34 13.99
C ASP A 12 0.67 -3.85 14.20
N LEU A 13 -0.58 -4.30 14.24
CA LEU A 13 -1.00 -5.69 14.46
C LEU A 13 -1.46 -6.40 13.17
N ALA A 14 -1.47 -5.71 12.02
CA ALA A 14 -1.83 -6.34 10.77
C ALA A 14 -0.79 -7.43 10.44
N PRO A 15 -1.19 -8.71 10.25
CA PRO A 15 -0.26 -9.76 9.90
C PRO A 15 0.49 -9.37 8.63
N ALA A 16 1.81 -9.46 8.65
CA ALA A 16 2.63 -9.22 7.47
C ALA A 16 2.12 -10.14 6.35
N MET A 17 1.66 -9.56 5.26
CA MET A 17 1.27 -10.33 4.09
C MET A 17 2.51 -11.08 3.59
N ASP A 18 2.35 -12.38 3.35
CA ASP A 18 3.35 -13.18 2.65
C ASP A 18 3.67 -12.50 1.32
N ARG A 19 4.96 -12.19 1.10
CA ARG A 19 5.40 -11.38 -0.05
C ARG A 19 5.29 -12.15 -1.36
N ASP A 20 5.31 -13.48 -1.29
CA ASP A 20 5.24 -14.36 -2.46
C ASP A 20 3.80 -14.82 -2.73
N LYS A 21 2.83 -14.30 -1.97
CA LYS A 21 1.42 -14.61 -2.17
C LYS A 21 0.90 -14.01 -3.47
N VAL A 22 0.46 -14.86 -4.37
CA VAL A 22 -0.30 -14.46 -5.56
C VAL A 22 -1.68 -13.97 -5.16
N LEU A 23 -2.05 -12.77 -5.60
CA LEU A 23 -3.35 -12.16 -5.36
C LEU A 23 -4.23 -12.25 -6.62
N SER A 24 -5.52 -12.49 -6.42
CA SER A 24 -6.51 -12.33 -7.48
C SER A 24 -6.90 -10.86 -7.63
N GLN A 25 -7.42 -10.48 -8.79
CA GLN A 25 -7.94 -9.13 -9.03
C GLN A 25 -8.97 -8.71 -7.96
N ARG A 26 -9.91 -9.59 -7.59
CA ARG A 26 -10.89 -9.31 -6.53
C ARG A 26 -10.25 -9.04 -5.16
N ALA A 27 -9.14 -9.71 -4.86
CA ALA A 27 -8.41 -9.45 -3.61
C ALA A 27 -7.76 -8.07 -3.64
N VAL A 28 -7.23 -7.63 -4.79
CA VAL A 28 -6.71 -6.27 -4.98
C VAL A 28 -7.82 -5.23 -4.86
N GLU A 29 -8.96 -5.46 -5.51
CA GLU A 29 -10.14 -4.58 -5.42
C GLU A 29 -10.65 -4.45 -3.98
N ALA A 30 -10.68 -5.55 -3.22
CA ALA A 30 -11.05 -5.53 -1.81
C ALA A 30 -10.10 -4.66 -0.97
N LEU A 31 -8.78 -4.78 -1.19
CA LEU A 31 -7.80 -3.93 -0.51
C LEU A 31 -8.04 -2.44 -0.80
N ILE A 32 -8.33 -2.09 -2.06
CA ILE A 32 -8.63 -0.70 -2.45
C ILE A 32 -9.95 -0.23 -1.82
N ALA A 33 -10.98 -1.09 -1.81
CA ALA A 33 -12.26 -0.79 -1.18
C ALA A 33 -12.14 -0.58 0.35
N ASP A 34 -11.20 -1.28 0.99
CA ASP A 34 -10.84 -1.09 2.40
C ASP A 34 -10.00 0.18 2.65
N GLY A 35 -9.68 0.94 1.60
CA GLY A 35 -8.96 2.22 1.66
C GLY A 35 -7.45 2.11 1.59
N HIS A 36 -6.91 0.93 1.27
CA HIS A 36 -5.46 0.78 1.05
C HIS A 36 -5.02 1.41 -0.27
N VAL A 37 -3.85 2.05 -0.24
CA VAL A 37 -3.21 2.63 -1.42
C VAL A 37 -2.43 1.53 -2.11
N VAL A 38 -3.01 1.00 -3.18
CA VAL A 38 -2.45 -0.14 -3.92
C VAL A 38 -2.19 0.24 -5.37
N VAL A 39 -1.00 -0.09 -5.89
CA VAL A 39 -0.62 0.05 -7.31
C VAL A 39 -0.04 -1.27 -7.83
N ILE A 40 0.00 -1.44 -9.15
CA ILE A 40 0.68 -2.56 -9.80
C ILE A 40 2.03 -2.08 -10.36
N PHE A 41 3.08 -2.89 -10.21
CA PHE A 41 4.40 -2.65 -10.78
C PHE A 41 5.02 -3.97 -11.22
N GLN A 42 5.26 -4.16 -12.52
CA GLN A 42 5.85 -5.39 -13.07
C GLN A 42 5.18 -6.67 -12.52
N ASP A 43 3.85 -6.75 -12.60
CA ASP A 43 3.01 -7.83 -12.05
C ASP A 43 2.99 -7.98 -10.52
N TYR A 44 3.71 -7.14 -9.77
CA TYR A 44 3.61 -7.08 -8.31
C TYR A 44 2.54 -6.12 -7.84
N VAL A 45 1.84 -6.50 -6.76
CA VAL A 45 0.89 -5.66 -6.06
C VAL A 45 1.59 -4.96 -4.90
N LEU A 46 1.71 -3.64 -4.96
CA LEU A 46 2.40 -2.83 -3.95
C LEU A 46 1.39 -2.09 -3.09
N ARG A 47 1.41 -2.32 -1.77
CA ARG A 47 0.65 -1.52 -0.79
C ARG A 47 1.54 -0.40 -0.23
N LEU A 48 1.15 0.85 -0.45
CA LEU A 48 1.96 2.03 -0.23
C LEU A 48 1.53 2.88 0.98
N ASP A 49 0.60 2.42 1.81
CA ASP A 49 0.03 3.17 2.94
C ASP A 49 1.08 3.89 3.81
N SER A 50 2.15 3.17 4.19
CA SER A 50 3.22 3.70 5.05
C SER A 50 4.22 4.61 4.34
N TRP A 51 4.15 4.68 3.01
CA TRP A 51 5.04 5.46 2.16
C TRP A 51 4.35 6.61 1.44
N LEU A 52 3.02 6.65 1.41
CA LEU A 52 2.22 7.68 0.75
C LEU A 52 2.73 9.10 1.04
N ARG A 53 2.90 9.43 2.33
CA ARG A 53 3.38 10.76 2.77
C ARG A 53 4.88 11.02 2.60
N LYS A 54 5.64 9.98 2.25
CA LYS A 54 7.11 10.01 2.10
C LYS A 54 7.55 10.09 0.64
N HIS A 55 6.59 10.03 -0.30
CA HIS A 55 6.89 10.07 -1.71
C HIS A 55 7.51 11.42 -2.10
N PRO A 56 8.70 11.47 -2.72
CA PRO A 56 9.34 12.72 -3.12
C PRO A 56 8.50 13.57 -4.09
N GLY A 57 7.66 12.93 -4.92
CA GLY A 57 6.72 13.61 -5.82
C GLY A 57 5.39 14.04 -5.17
N GLY A 58 5.23 13.82 -3.85
CA GLY A 58 4.00 14.10 -3.10
C GLY A 58 2.94 13.00 -3.20
N GLU A 59 1.93 13.07 -2.32
CA GLU A 59 0.86 12.06 -2.21
C GLU A 59 0.04 11.93 -3.49
N LEU A 60 -0.28 13.05 -4.15
CA LEU A 60 -1.12 13.08 -5.35
C LEU A 60 -0.57 12.25 -6.51
N ALA A 61 0.76 12.19 -6.66
CA ALA A 61 1.39 11.38 -7.69
C ALA A 61 1.07 9.88 -7.52
N ILE A 62 1.00 9.40 -6.27
CA ILE A 62 0.59 8.02 -5.98
C ILE A 62 -0.93 7.87 -6.10
N LEU A 63 -1.71 8.84 -5.59
CA LEU A 63 -3.16 8.73 -5.57
C LEU A 63 -3.78 8.60 -6.98
N HIS A 64 -3.19 9.21 -8.00
CA HIS A 64 -3.63 9.04 -9.40
C HIS A 64 -3.36 7.64 -9.98
N MET A 65 -2.57 6.82 -9.29
CA MET A 65 -2.17 5.49 -9.72
C MET A 65 -2.86 4.36 -8.95
N VAL A 66 -3.69 4.67 -7.94
CA VAL A 66 -4.38 3.64 -7.15
C VAL A 66 -5.22 2.75 -8.07
N GLY A 67 -5.00 1.43 -7.97
CA GLY A 67 -5.66 0.41 -8.80
C GLY A 67 -5.17 0.32 -10.24
N ARG A 68 -4.11 1.05 -10.61
CA ARG A 68 -3.53 1.06 -11.96
C ARG A 68 -2.14 0.41 -11.97
N ASP A 69 -1.72 -0.02 -13.16
CA ASP A 69 -0.32 -0.33 -13.44
C ASP A 69 0.47 0.98 -13.53
N ALA A 70 1.50 1.09 -12.70
CA ALA A 70 2.39 2.24 -12.57
C ALA A 70 3.81 1.94 -13.07
N THR A 71 3.98 0.87 -13.85
CA THR A 71 5.29 0.44 -14.35
C THR A 71 5.98 1.53 -15.17
N ASP A 72 5.25 2.22 -16.05
CA ASP A 72 5.81 3.26 -16.89
C ASP A 72 6.22 4.49 -16.05
N GLU A 73 5.40 4.89 -15.08
CA GLU A 73 5.67 6.03 -14.20
C GLU A 73 6.88 5.80 -13.28
N MET A 74 7.18 4.53 -12.93
CA MET A 74 8.32 4.17 -12.08
C MET A 74 9.62 3.90 -12.84
N THR A 75 9.56 3.68 -14.16
CA THR A 75 10.73 3.33 -14.99
C THR A 75 11.17 4.43 -15.96
N ALA A 76 10.40 5.53 -16.05
CA ALA A 76 10.67 6.69 -16.89
C ALA A 76 11.93 7.50 -16.50
#